data_AF-A0A844G7Y1-F1
#
_entry.id   AF-A0A844G7Y1-F1
#
_cell.length_a   1.000
_cell.length_b   1.000
_cell.length_c   1.000
_cell.angle_alpha   90.00
_cell.angle_beta   90.00
_cell.angle_gamma   90.00
#
_symmetry.space_group_name_H-M   'P 1'
#
loop_
_entity.id
_entity.type
_entity.pdbx_description
1 polymer ?
#
loop_
_entity_poly.entity_id
_entity_poly.type
_entity_poly.pdbx_seq_one_letter_code
_entity_poly.pdbx_strand_id
1 'polypeptide(L)'
;MNTVIWIISGIAGVSVLALTFRMFFREEGDFGDAVGHVFTPDIFSALNGEYWEDRWNTFKMFLWLALGAGAFFAARTGLLKLFGPEG
;
A
#
# COMPACT_ATOMS: atom_id res chain seq x y z
N MET A 1 -4.54 25.36 -7.92
CA MET A 1 -3.45 24.94 -7.03
C MET A 1 -3.76 23.65 -6.28
N ASN A 2 -4.89 23.54 -5.57
CA ASN A 2 -5.28 22.31 -4.87
C ASN A 2 -5.30 21.05 -5.73
N THR A 3 -5.86 21.10 -6.95
CA THR A 3 -5.89 19.94 -7.85
C THR A 3 -4.50 19.41 -8.19
N VAL A 4 -3.52 20.29 -8.37
CA VAL A 4 -2.12 19.90 -8.68
C VAL A 4 -1.49 19.22 -7.47
N ILE A 5 -1.75 19.70 -6.25
CA ILE A 5 -1.27 19.07 -5.01
C ILE A 5 -1.82 17.65 -4.87
N TRP A 6 -3.11 17.44 -5.18
CA TRP A 6 -3.73 16.11 -5.18
C TRP A 6 -3.07 15.17 -6.20
N ILE A 7 -2.81 15.65 -7.41
CA ILE A 7 -2.15 14.86 -8.47
C ILE A 7 -0.73 14.47 -8.05
N ILE A 8 0.09 15.42 -7.58
CA ILE A 8 1.47 15.14 -7.17
C ILE A 8 1.51 14.20 -5.97
N SER A 9 0.63 14.40 -4.99
CA SER A 9 0.53 13.50 -3.83
C SER A 9 0.14 12.08 -4.25
N GLY A 10 -0.80 11.96 -5.19
CA GLY A 10 -1.20 10.68 -5.80
C GLY A 10 -0.04 9.96 -6.46
N ILE A 11 0.71 10.67 -7.31
CA ILE A 11 1.90 10.13 -7.98
C ILE A 11 2.95 9.70 -6.94
N ALA A 12 3.18 10.47 -5.89
CA ALA A 12 4.12 10.12 -4.82
C ALA A 12 3.71 8.84 -4.09
N GLY A 13 2.43 8.70 -3.72
CA GLY A 13 1.91 7.49 -3.07
C GLY A 13 2.06 6.26 -3.95
N VAL A 14 1.66 6.35 -5.23
CA VAL A 14 1.80 5.25 -6.20
C VAL A 14 3.27 4.90 -6.46
N SER A 15 4.15 5.90 -6.53
CA SER A 15 5.58 5.68 -6.74
C SER A 15 6.20 4.94 -5.56
N VAL A 16 5.83 5.28 -4.32
CA VAL A 16 6.29 4.55 -3.13
C VAL A 16 5.81 3.11 -3.17
N LEU A 17 4.53 2.87 -3.48
CA LEU A 17 3.99 1.51 -3.65
C LEU A 17 4.78 0.72 -4.69
N ALA A 18 5.05 1.30 -5.86
CA ALA A 18 5.80 0.64 -6.93
C ALA A 18 7.25 0.32 -6.53
N LEU A 19 7.92 1.22 -5.82
CA LEU A 19 9.30 1.03 -5.36
C LEU A 19 9.40 -0.02 -4.24
N THR A 20 8.44 0.00 -3.30
CA THR A 20 8.41 -0.96 -2.20
C THR A 20 7.77 -2.29 -2.59
N PHE A 21 7.16 -2.39 -3.77
CA PHE A 21 6.52 -3.62 -4.25
C PHE A 21 7.47 -4.81 -4.20
N ARG A 22 8.66 -4.69 -4.81
CA ARG A 22 9.66 -5.78 -4.84
C ARG A 22 10.28 -6.08 -3.47
N MET A 23 10.15 -5.17 -2.50
CA MET A 23 10.62 -5.37 -1.13
C MET A 23 9.63 -6.21 -0.32
N PHE A 24 8.33 -6.06 -0.58
CA PHE A 24 7.27 -6.80 0.11
C PHE A 24 6.86 -8.09 -0.61
N PHE A 25 6.86 -8.07 -1.94
CA PHE A 25 6.46 -9.16 -2.82
C PHE A 25 7.67 -9.52 -3.68
N ARG A 26 8.40 -10.56 -3.25
CA ARG A 26 9.69 -10.94 -3.88
C ARG A 26 9.49 -11.64 -5.22
N GLU A 27 8.34 -12.27 -5.42
CA GLU A 27 7.92 -12.94 -6.65
C GLU A 27 6.57 -12.38 -7.12
N GLU A 28 6.37 -12.25 -8.43
CA GLU A 28 5.13 -11.70 -9.02
C GLU A 28 3.89 -12.54 -8.68
N GLY A 29 4.06 -13.84 -8.37
CA GLY A 29 2.99 -14.72 -7.88
C GLY A 29 2.48 -14.36 -6.48
N ASP A 30 3.37 -13.89 -5.60
CA ASP A 30 3.08 -13.57 -4.19
C ASP A 30 2.06 -12.42 -4.05
N PHE A 31 2.04 -11.50 -5.02
CA PHE A 31 1.04 -10.42 -5.08
C PHE A 31 -0.32 -10.91 -5.61
N GLY A 32 -0.31 -11.78 -6.61
CA GLY A 32 -1.53 -12.40 -7.14
C GLY A 32 -2.25 -13.23 -6.08
N ASP A 33 -1.49 -13.99 -5.31
CA ASP A 33 -2.01 -14.80 -4.20
C ASP A 33 -2.52 -13.91 -3.06
N ALA A 34 -1.79 -12.85 -2.68
CA ALA A 34 -2.24 -11.91 -1.65
C ALA A 34 -3.53 -11.16 -2.04
N VAL A 35 -3.64 -10.70 -3.29
CA VAL A 35 -4.87 -10.07 -3.80
C VAL A 35 -6.01 -11.09 -3.89
N GLY A 36 -5.72 -12.30 -4.36
CA GLY A 36 -6.66 -13.42 -4.39
C GLY A 36 -7.24 -13.71 -3.01
N HIS A 37 -6.40 -13.71 -1.97
CA HIS A 37 -6.80 -13.97 -0.59
C HIS A 37 -7.67 -12.85 0.02
N VAL A 38 -7.44 -11.59 -0.37
CA VAL A 38 -8.28 -10.46 0.05
C VAL A 38 -9.68 -10.55 -0.56
N PHE A 39 -9.80 -10.97 -1.81
CA PHE A 39 -11.10 -11.10 -2.50
C PHE A 39 -11.79 -12.44 -2.24
N THR A 40 -11.01 -13.49 -1.97
CA THR A 40 -11.49 -14.85 -1.70
C THR A 40 -10.77 -15.36 -0.46
N PRO A 41 -11.26 -15.04 0.75
CA PRO A 41 -10.67 -15.56 1.98
C PRO A 41 -10.84 -17.08 2.00
N ASP A 42 -9.74 -17.83 1.99
CA ASP A 42 -9.79 -19.28 1.96
C ASP A 42 -10.08 -19.82 3.38
N ILE A 43 -11.37 -19.99 3.68
CA ILE A 43 -11.87 -20.44 4.99
C ILE A 43 -11.31 -21.84 5.36
N PHE A 44 -10.87 -22.63 4.38
CA PHE A 44 -10.30 -23.96 4.59
C PHE A 44 -8.83 -23.94 5.04
N SER A 45 -8.07 -22.88 4.75
CA SER A 45 -6.66 -22.73 5.16
C SER A 45 -6.50 -22.57 6.69
N ALA A 46 -7.50 -21.97 7.35
CA ALA A 46 -7.55 -21.83 8.81
C ALA A 46 -7.62 -23.17 9.58
N LEU A 47 -8.08 -24.25 8.94
CA LEU A 47 -8.20 -25.58 9.53
C LEU A 47 -6.96 -26.48 9.28
N ASN A 48 -6.13 -26.14 8.29
CA ASN A 48 -4.94 -26.92 7.91
C ASN A 48 -3.64 -26.50 8.63
N GLY A 49 -3.67 -25.45 9.45
CA GLY A 49 -2.50 -24.97 10.20
C GLY A 49 -1.66 -23.90 9.49
N GLU A 50 -2.05 -23.50 8.28
CA GLU A 50 -1.39 -22.44 7.47
C GLU A 50 -1.91 -21.03 7.79
N TYR A 51 -2.79 -20.91 8.80
CA TYR A 51 -3.40 -19.66 9.25
C TYR A 51 -2.40 -18.53 9.55
N TRP A 52 -1.21 -18.88 10.07
CA TRP A 52 -0.17 -17.90 10.36
C TRP A 52 0.52 -17.34 9.11
N GLU A 53 0.69 -18.17 8.09
CA GLU A 53 1.28 -17.78 6.80
C GLU A 53 0.35 -16.81 6.06
N ASP A 54 -0.94 -17.14 6.00
CA ASP A 54 -1.98 -16.30 5.36
C ASP A 54 -2.16 -14.96 6.07
N ARG A 55 -2.11 -14.95 7.41
CA ARG A 55 -2.16 -13.72 8.20
C ARG A 55 -0.93 -12.86 8.00
N TRP A 56 0.25 -13.46 7.86
CA TRP A 56 1.48 -12.73 7.59
C TRP A 56 1.45 -12.09 6.20
N ASN A 57 0.98 -12.80 5.18
CA ASN A 57 0.82 -12.24 3.84
C ASN A 57 -0.24 -11.15 3.77
N THR A 58 -1.39 -11.34 4.44
CA THR A 58 -2.40 -10.29 4.59
C THR A 58 -1.83 -9.05 5.28
N PHE A 59 -1.06 -9.23 6.36
CA PHE A 59 -0.42 -8.14 7.10
C PHE A 59 0.60 -7.38 6.25
N LYS A 60 1.45 -8.08 5.48
CA LYS A 60 2.37 -7.46 4.51
C LYS A 60 1.62 -6.57 3.51
N MET A 61 0.49 -7.05 3.00
CA MET A 61 -0.31 -6.29 2.04
C MET A 61 -0.89 -5.02 2.66
N PHE A 62 -1.40 -5.10 3.89
CA PHE A 62 -1.85 -3.93 4.64
C PHE A 62 -0.71 -2.94 4.93
N LEU A 63 0.46 -3.44 5.31
CA LEU A 63 1.63 -2.60 5.59
C LEU A 63 2.11 -1.87 4.33
N TRP A 64 2.12 -2.57 3.20
CA TRP A 64 2.47 -1.99 1.90
C TRP A 64 1.48 -0.89 1.49
N LEU A 65 0.17 -1.14 1.60
CA LEU A 65 -0.86 -0.11 1.34
C LEU A 65 -0.75 1.08 2.30
N ALA A 66 -0.45 0.82 3.58
CA ALA A 66 -0.26 1.87 4.58
C ALA A 66 0.96 2.74 4.26
N LEU A 67 2.04 2.18 3.71
CA LEU A 67 3.20 2.95 3.25
C LEU A 67 2.84 3.87 2.08
N GLY A 68 2.07 3.38 1.10
CA GLY A 68 1.58 4.21 -0.01
C GLY A 68 0.68 5.35 0.45
N ALA A 69 -0.27 5.05 1.33
CA ALA A 69 -1.16 6.05 1.92
C ALA A 69 -0.39 7.06 2.78
N GLY A 70 0.56 6.60 3.59
CA GLY A 70 1.43 7.45 4.39
C GLY A 70 2.24 8.41 3.53
N ALA A 71 2.84 7.93 2.45
CA ALA A 71 3.58 8.75 1.49
C ALA A 71 2.68 9.80 0.81
N PHE A 72 1.45 9.44 0.45
CA PHE A 72 0.47 10.38 -0.09
C PHE A 72 0.14 11.50 0.91
N PHE A 73 -0.16 11.17 2.17
CA PHE A 73 -0.47 12.17 3.19
C PHE A 73 0.75 13.03 3.55
N ALA A 74 1.94 12.45 3.61
CA ALA A 74 3.19 13.16 3.84
C ALA A 74 3.47 14.17 2.69
N ALA A 75 3.37 13.72 1.44
CA ALA A 75 3.53 14.59 0.27
C ALA A 75 2.50 15.74 0.28
N ARG A 76 1.23 15.43 0.60
CA ARG A 76 0.16 16.43 0.68
C ARG A 76 0.43 17.47 1.76
N THR A 77 0.78 17.04 2.97
CA THR A 77 1.05 17.97 4.08
C THR A 77 2.30 18.80 3.83
N GLY A 78 3.36 18.22 3.24
CA GLY A 78 4.56 18.96 2.82
C GLY A 78 4.27 19.99 1.73
N LEU A 79 3.54 19.61 0.68
CA LEU A 79 3.17 20.52 -0.40
C LEU A 79 2.25 21.65 0.06
N LEU A 80 1.32 21.38 0.98
CA LEU A 80 0.47 22.42 1.57
C LEU A 80 1.26 23.40 2.45
N LYS A 81 2.34 22.96 3.11
CA LYS A 81 3.22 23.88 3.84
C LYS A 81 4.04 24.78 2.91
N LEU A 82 4.41 24.27 1.73
CA LEU A 82 5.26 24.99 0.77
C LEU A 82 4.48 25.90 -0.18
N PHE A 83 3.25 25.51 -0.55
CA PHE A 83 2.44 26.17 -1.58
C PHE A 83 1.01 26.48 -1.11
N GLY A 84 0.73 26.33 0.19
CA GLY A 84 -0.55 26.69 0.77
C GLY A 84 -0.71 28.20 0.94
N PRO A 85 -1.92 28.68 1.21
CA PRO A 85 -2.25 30.11 1.31
C PRO A 85 -1.56 30.87 2.47
N GLU A 86 -0.77 30.18 3.29
CA GLU A 86 -0.05 30.72 4.45
C GLU A 86 1.47 30.83 4.23
N GLY A 87 1.95 30.44 3.05
CA GLY A 87 3.35 30.52 2.62
C GLY A 87 3.64 31.68 1.68
#